data_AF-A0A536AJV4-F1
#
_entry.id   AF-A0A536AJV4-F1
#
_cell.length_a   1.000
_cell.length_b   1.000
_cell.length_c   1.000
_cell.angle_alpha   90.00
_cell.angle_beta   90.00
_cell.angle_gamma   90.00
#
_symmetry.space_group_name_H-M   'P 1'
#
loop_
_entity.id
_entity.type
_entity.pdbx_description
1 polymer ?
#
loop_
_entity_poly.entity_id
_entity_poly.type
_entity_poly.pdbx_seq_one_letter_code
_entity_poly.pdbx_strand_id
1 'polypeptide(L)'
;AIREQIASALDLIIQISRLKDGSRKITNITEVQGMEGETIVLQDVFVFEQTGYVDGKVQGRLRPTGIRPKFTEKFEAAGIKLPQNVFGDMSSGLR
;
A
#
# COMPACT_ATOMS: atom_id res chain seq x y z
N ALA A 1 -14.63 -15.16 14.60
CA ALA A 1 -15.78 -14.22 14.65
C ALA A 1 -15.39 -12.77 14.31
N ILE A 2 -14.93 -11.94 15.26
CA ILE A 2 -14.68 -10.50 14.98
C ILE A 2 -13.55 -10.29 13.96
N ARG A 3 -12.42 -11.01 14.08
CA ARG A 3 -11.29 -10.88 13.14
C ARG A 3 -11.69 -11.24 11.70
N GLU A 4 -12.48 -12.29 11.54
CA GLU A 4 -13.00 -12.72 10.23
C GLU A 4 -13.94 -11.66 9.62
N GLN A 5 -14.79 -11.04 10.44
CA GLN A 5 -15.65 -9.94 9.99
C GLN A 5 -14.83 -8.72 9.56
N ILE A 6 -13.77 -8.39 10.30
CA ILE A 6 -12.86 -7.29 9.92
C ILE A 6 -12.15 -7.63 8.60
N ALA A 7 -11.60 -8.84 8.49
CA ALA A 7 -10.84 -9.28 7.32
C ALA A 7 -11.69 -9.39 6.05
N SER A 8 -13.00 -9.69 6.16
CA SER A 8 -13.90 -9.75 5.01
C SER A 8 -14.52 -8.39 4.62
N ALA A 9 -14.56 -7.43 5.54
CA ALA A 9 -15.17 -6.13 5.30
C ALA A 9 -14.19 -5.04 4.82
N LEU A 10 -12.88 -5.26 4.97
CA LEU A 10 -11.85 -4.28 4.61
C LEU A 10 -11.04 -4.78 3.41
N ASP A 11 -10.92 -3.94 2.38
CA ASP A 11 -10.02 -4.18 1.24
C ASP A 11 -8.65 -3.52 1.46
N LEU A 12 -8.65 -2.30 1.99
CA LEU A 12 -7.48 -1.42 2.05
C LEU A 12 -7.42 -0.64 3.36
N ILE A 13 -6.20 -0.44 3.86
CA ILE A 13 -5.87 0.42 4.99
C ILE A 13 -4.92 1.51 4.50
N ILE A 14 -5.25 2.78 4.78
CA ILE A 14 -4.39 3.93 4.50
C ILE A 14 -3.84 4.45 5.83
N GLN A 15 -2.55 4.21 6.08
CA GLN A 15 -1.91 4.66 7.29
C GLN A 15 -1.29 6.04 7.10
N ILE A 16 -1.64 6.98 7.98
CA ILE A 16 -1.11 8.34 8.00
C ILE A 16 -0.36 8.56 9.30
N SER A 17 0.86 9.07 9.21
CA SER A 17 1.68 9.42 10.38
C SER A 17 2.07 10.89 10.35
N ARG A 18 2.22 11.49 11.53
CA ARG A 18 2.87 12.79 11.69
C ARG A 18 4.39 12.57 11.79
N LEU A 19 5.14 13.20 10.90
CA LEU A 19 6.60 13.09 10.85
C LEU A 19 7.27 14.14 11.74
N LYS A 20 8.59 14.04 11.87
CA LYS A 20 9.40 14.90 12.75
C LYS A 20 9.33 16.40 12.40
N ASP A 21 9.08 16.72 11.13
CA ASP A 21 8.85 18.09 10.64
C ASP A 21 7.42 18.60 10.90
N GLY A 22 6.58 17.81 11.57
CA GLY A 22 5.18 18.10 11.85
C GLY A 22 4.23 17.83 10.69
N SER A 23 4.73 17.48 9.51
CA SER A 23 3.89 17.14 8.35
C SER A 23 3.15 15.81 8.58
N ARG A 24 1.94 15.68 8.02
CA ARG A 24 1.23 14.40 7.95
C ARG A 24 1.43 13.81 6.57
N LYS A 25 1.88 12.56 6.50
CA LYS A 25 2.05 11.85 5.23
C LYS A 25 1.45 10.46 5.32
N ILE A 26 0.92 9.96 4.21
CA ILE A 26 0.60 8.54 4.06
C ILE A 26 1.93 7.79 4.16
N THR A 27 2.03 6.85 5.11
CA THR A 27 3.22 6.03 5.30
C THR A 27 3.08 4.66 4.67
N ASN A 28 1.87 4.09 4.68
CA ASN A 28 1.59 2.78 4.13
C ASN A 28 0.20 2.78 3.47
N ILE A 29 0.11 2.10 2.33
CA ILE A 29 -1.15 1.67 1.73
C ILE A 29 -1.10 0.15 1.75
N THR A 30 -1.96 -0.46 2.53
CA THR A 30 -1.89 -1.89 2.87
C THR A 30 -3.18 -2.59 2.45
N GLU A 31 -3.07 -3.65 1.65
CA GLU A 31 -4.19 -4.55 1.34
C GLU A 31 -4.42 -5.51 2.49
N VAL A 32 -5.69 -5.75 2.81
CA VAL A 32 -6.12 -6.81 3.71
C VAL A 32 -6.40 -8.05 2.86
N GLN A 33 -5.51 -9.05 2.94
CA GLN A 33 -5.57 -10.25 2.11
C GLN A 33 -6.60 -11.28 2.59
N GLY A 34 -7.16 -11.09 3.78
CA GLY A 34 -8.05 -12.02 4.46
C GLY A 34 -7.43 -12.60 5.73
N MET A 35 -7.70 -13.88 5.97
CA MET A 35 -7.25 -14.62 7.16
C MET A 35 -6.37 -15.80 6.76
N GLU A 36 -5.31 -16.05 7.53
CA GLU A 36 -4.57 -17.32 7.56
C GLU A 36 -4.66 -17.89 8.99
N GLY A 37 -5.46 -18.95 9.15
CA GLY A 37 -5.86 -19.41 10.48
C GLY A 37 -6.55 -18.30 11.27
N GLU A 38 -5.97 -17.91 12.41
CA GLU A 38 -6.48 -16.82 13.26
C GLU A 38 -5.83 -15.45 12.99
N THR A 39 -4.92 -15.36 12.02
CA THR A 39 -4.13 -14.16 11.73
C THR A 39 -4.69 -13.41 10.52
N ILE A 40 -4.90 -12.10 10.64
CA ILE A 40 -5.22 -11.24 9.50
C ILE A 40 -3.93 -11.05 8.69
N VAL A 41 -3.98 -11.40 7.41
CA VAL A 41 -2.84 -11.23 6.50
C VAL A 41 -2.92 -9.84 5.87
N LEU A 42 -1.84 -9.08 6.00
CA LEU A 42 -1.71 -7.73 5.49
C LEU A 42 -0.55 -7.67 4.49
N GLN A 43 -0.69 -6.85 3.46
CA GLN A 43 0.35 -6.68 2.46
C GLN A 43 0.46 -5.23 2.00
N ASP A 44 1.64 -4.63 2.19
CA ASP A 44 1.87 -3.26 1.74
C ASP A 44 1.98 -3.19 0.21
N VAL A 45 1.16 -2.31 -0.37
CA VAL A 45 1.12 -1.99 -1.79
C VAL A 45 2.00 -0.79 -2.09
N PHE A 46 1.98 0.20 -1.20
CA PHE A 46 2.87 1.36 -1.24
C PHE A 46 3.44 1.65 0.14
N VAL A 47 4.71 2.04 0.17
CA VAL A 47 5.39 2.49 1.38
C VAL A 47 6.01 3.86 1.12
N PHE A 48 5.91 4.76 2.10
CA PHE A 48 6.56 6.05 2.03
C PHE A 48 8.07 5.89 2.14
N GLU A 49 8.76 6.30 1.08
CA GLU A 49 10.20 6.40 1.01
C GLU A 49 10.59 7.85 1.32
N GLN A 50 11.22 8.07 2.47
CA GLN A 50 11.83 9.36 2.78
C GLN A 50 13.09 9.53 1.93
N THR A 51 13.11 10.54 1.07
CA THR A 51 14.21 10.79 0.14
C THR A 51 15.15 11.90 0.62
N GLY A 52 14.76 12.68 1.64
CA GLY A 52 15.63 13.68 2.23
C GLY A 52 14.90 14.69 3.11
N TYR A 53 15.59 15.80 3.38
CA TYR A 53 15.08 16.96 4.10
C TYR A 53 15.46 18.23 3.35
N VAL A 54 14.49 19.13 3.14
CA VAL A 54 14.70 20.44 2.49
C VAL A 54 13.95 21.48 3.30
N ASP A 55 14.64 22.55 3.71
CA ASP A 55 14.10 23.64 4.54
C ASP A 55 13.37 23.15 5.80
N GLY A 56 13.97 22.16 6.47
CA GLY A 56 13.42 21.54 7.67
C GLY A 56 12.19 20.64 7.43
N LYS A 57 11.76 20.46 6.17
CA LYS A 57 10.64 19.61 5.78
C LYS A 57 11.10 18.28 5.21
N VAL A 58 10.39 17.22 5.58
CA VAL A 58 10.59 15.87 5.08
C VAL A 58 10.19 15.81 3.60
N GLN A 59 11.13 15.38 2.78
CA GLN A 59 10.91 15.00 1.39
C GLN A 59 10.77 13.49 1.27
N GLY A 60 9.92 13.05 0.34
CA GLY A 60 9.68 11.65 0.08
C GLY A 60 8.50 11.43 -0.82
N ARG A 61 8.26 10.16 -1.16
CA ARG A 61 7.20 9.73 -2.06
C ARG A 61 6.65 8.39 -1.63
N LEU A 62 5.41 8.09 -2.02
CA LEU A 62 4.92 6.73 -1.96
C LEU A 62 5.59 5.91 -3.06
N ARG A 63 6.36 4.91 -2.66
CA ARG A 63 7.02 3.97 -3.55
C ARG A 63 6.17 2.70 -3.64
N PRO A 64 5.85 2.20 -4.84
CA PRO A 64 5.20 0.90 -4.97
C PRO A 64 6.12 -0.21 -4.47
N THR A 65 5.54 -1.26 -3.88
CA THR A 65 6.30 -2.40 -3.35
C THR A 65 6.69 -3.43 -4.41
N GLY A 66 6.11 -3.37 -5.62
CA GLY A 66 6.24 -4.41 -6.66
C GLY A 66 5.10 -5.43 -6.62
N ILE A 67 4.26 -5.38 -5.59
CA ILE A 67 3.21 -6.36 -5.34
C ILE A 67 1.94 -5.89 -6.02
N ARG A 68 1.37 -6.75 -6.89
CA ARG A 68 0.07 -6.50 -7.49
C ARG A 68 -1.07 -6.91 -6.53
N PRO A 69 -1.94 -5.99 -6.10
CA PRO A 69 -3.02 -6.31 -5.16
C PRO A 69 -4.11 -7.18 -5.77
N LYS A 70 -4.78 -8.00 -4.96
CA LYS A 70 -5.91 -8.84 -5.43
C LYS A 70 -7.13 -8.02 -5.80
N PHE A 71 -7.38 -6.91 -5.12
CA PHE A 71 -8.48 -6.01 -5.50
C PHE A 71 -8.35 -5.45 -6.93
N THR A 72 -7.19 -5.56 -7.59
CA THR A 72 -7.04 -5.17 -9.01
C THR A 72 -7.96 -5.96 -9.93
N GLU A 73 -8.33 -7.18 -9.57
CA GLU A 73 -9.32 -8.00 -10.29
C GLU A 73 -10.71 -7.32 -10.32
N LYS A 74 -11.09 -6.61 -9.24
CA LYS A 74 -12.36 -5.86 -9.17
C LYS A 74 -12.37 -4.71 -10.19
N PHE A 75 -11.23 -4.04 -10.38
CA PHE A 75 -11.08 -3.00 -11.38
C PHE A 75 -11.20 -3.57 -12.80
N GLU A 76 -10.52 -4.69 -13.07
CA GLU A 76 -10.61 -5.37 -14.38
C GLU A 76 -12.04 -5.83 -14.69
N ALA A 77 -12.74 -6.42 -13.72
CA ALA A 77 -14.14 -6.82 -13.85
C ALA A 77 -15.08 -5.63 -14.10
N ALA A 78 -14.76 -4.46 -13.58
CA ALA A 78 -15.47 -3.21 -13.85
C ALA A 78 -15.06 -2.54 -15.19
N GLY A 79 -14.17 -3.15 -15.97
CA GLY A 79 -13.65 -2.60 -17.22
C GLY A 79 -12.61 -1.49 -17.04
N ILE A 80 -12.10 -1.29 -15.83
CA ILE A 80 -11.10 -0.28 -15.49
C ILE A 80 -9.70 -0.90 -15.66
N LYS A 81 -8.97 -0.44 -16.67
CA LYS A 81 -7.58 -0.86 -16.92
C LYS A 81 -6.61 0.01 -16.15
N LEU A 82 -5.91 -0.58 -15.18
CA LEU A 82 -4.83 0.09 -14.48
C LEU A 82 -3.54 0.05 -15.33
N PRO A 83 -2.73 1.12 -15.36
CA PRO A 83 -1.41 1.07 -15.99
C PRO A 83 -0.54 -0.03 -15.37
N GLN A 84 0.25 -0.72 -16.20
CA GLN A 84 1.00 -1.92 -15.80
C GLN A 84 2.04 -1.65 -14.70
N ASN A 85 2.56 -0.42 -14.63
CA ASN A 85 3.64 -0.03 -13.74
C ASN A 85 3.18 0.64 -12.44
N VAL A 86 1.86 0.75 -12.19
CA VAL A 86 1.33 1.44 -10.99
C VAL A 86 1.87 0.83 -9.70
N PHE A 87 1.96 -0.50 -9.65
CA PHE A 87 2.40 -1.24 -8.47
C PHE A 87 3.85 -1.67 -8.54
N GLY A 88 4.64 -1.09 -9.46
CA GLY A 88 6.04 -1.41 -9.71
C GLY A 88 6.24 -2.24 -10.97
N ASP A 89 7.41 -2.11 -11.58
CA ASP A 89 7.82 -2.94 -12.70
C ASP A 89 8.56 -4.20 -12.20
N MET A 90 8.16 -5.38 -12.67
CA MET A 90 8.90 -6.63 -12.44
C MET A 90 10.32 -6.62 -13.05
N SER A 91 10.70 -5.58 -13.80
CA SER A 91 12.01 -5.43 -14.44
C SER A 91 13.09 -4.82 -13.54
N SER A 92 12.75 -4.22 -12.39
CA SER A 92 13.73 -3.54 -11.53
C SER A 92 14.52 -4.47 -10.60
N GLY A 93 14.31 -5.79 -10.67
CA GLY A 93 15.01 -6.81 -9.88
C GLY A 93 16.27 -7.41 -10.53
N LEU A 94 16.62 -7.02 -11.76
CA LEU A 94 17.95 -7.30 -12.34
C LEU A 94 18.86 -6.07 -12.14
N ARG A 95 19.36 -5.88 -10.92
CA ARG A 95 20.56 -5.09 -10.64
C ARG A 95 21.35 -5.72 -9.50
#